data_AF-A0A955IAF1-F1
#
_entry.id   AF-A0A955IAF1-F1
#
_cell.length_a   1.000
_cell.length_b   1.000
_cell.length_c   1.000
_cell.angle_alpha   90.00
_cell.angle_beta   90.00
_cell.angle_gamma   90.00
#
_symmetry.space_group_name_H-M   'P 1'
#
loop_
_entity.id
_entity.type
_entity.pdbx_description
1 polymer ?
#
loop_
_entity_poly.entity_id
_entity_poly.type
_entity_poly.pdbx_seq_one_letter_code
_entity_poly.pdbx_strand_id
1 'polypeptide(L)'
;MHSKQINTKKGSVALTTVIVLMGILTLGAITLILNTIDANRVNKNLGDYAISDLKAISCVEEGILKVKQDNNYTGNFNVTIDGEEQCDGSVNDLGGQLRQLIVNASNESTNFYREYTIDISTSPFTVTF
;
A
#
# COMPACT_ATOMS: atom_id res chain seq x y z
N MET A 1 64.96 35.06 -21.97
CA MET A 1 64.99 33.94 -21.01
C MET A 1 64.05 34.27 -19.85
N HIS A 2 62.93 33.58 -19.71
CA HIS A 2 62.22 33.38 -18.44
C HIS A 2 61.33 32.14 -18.62
N SER A 3 61.89 30.97 -18.34
CA SER A 3 61.11 29.73 -18.25
C SER A 3 60.34 29.76 -16.93
N LYS A 4 59.02 29.95 -17.02
CA LYS A 4 58.10 29.94 -15.88
C LYS A 4 57.98 28.49 -15.41
N GLN A 5 58.71 28.11 -14.37
CA GLN A 5 58.56 26.79 -13.75
C GLN A 5 57.13 26.62 -13.23
N ILE A 6 56.34 25.79 -13.91
CA ILE A 6 55.04 25.33 -13.44
C ILE A 6 55.29 24.43 -12.24
N ASN A 7 54.83 24.86 -11.08
CA ASN A 7 54.98 24.16 -9.81
C ASN A 7 54.02 22.94 -9.77
N THR A 8 54.38 21.87 -10.49
CA THR A 8 53.58 20.64 -10.71
C THR A 8 53.08 19.98 -9.43
N LYS A 9 53.81 20.11 -8.32
CA LYS A 9 53.38 19.61 -7.00
C LYS A 9 52.13 20.30 -6.46
N LYS A 10 51.98 21.62 -6.68
CA LYS A 10 50.81 22.38 -6.21
C LYS A 10 49.56 22.07 -7.04
N GLY A 11 49.73 21.88 -8.35
CA GLY A 11 48.63 21.49 -9.25
C GLY A 11 48.13 20.08 -8.99
N SER A 12 49.04 19.13 -8.71
CA SER A 12 48.65 17.76 -8.37
C SER A 12 47.86 17.70 -7.07
N VAL A 13 48.30 18.40 -6.01
CA VAL A 13 47.58 18.45 -4.72
C VAL A 13 46.17 19.03 -4.91
N ALA A 14 46.04 20.14 -5.64
CA ALA A 14 44.75 20.77 -5.92
C ALA A 14 43.79 19.82 -6.67
N LEU A 15 44.29 19.10 -7.68
CA LEU A 15 43.47 18.15 -8.44
C LEU A 15 42.99 16.99 -7.55
N THR A 16 43.87 16.38 -6.74
CA THR A 16 43.47 15.33 -5.80
C THR A 16 42.44 15.83 -4.79
N THR A 17 42.58 17.05 -4.27
CA THR A 17 41.57 17.59 -3.33
C THR A 17 40.22 17.78 -3.99
N VAL A 18 40.16 18.24 -5.24
CA VAL A 18 38.90 18.37 -5.97
C VAL A 18 38.27 17.01 -6.22
N ILE A 19 39.05 16.00 -6.62
CA ILE A 19 38.55 14.64 -6.85
C ILE A 19 37.98 14.05 -5.56
N VAL A 20 38.69 14.19 -4.43
CA VAL A 20 38.23 13.70 -3.14
C VAL A 20 36.96 14.42 -2.70
N LEU A 21 36.90 15.75 -2.82
CA LEU A 21 35.71 16.53 -2.47
C LEU A 21 34.52 16.17 -3.37
N MET A 22 34.72 16.00 -4.68
CA MET A 22 33.66 15.54 -5.57
C MET A 22 33.18 14.13 -5.20
N GLY A 23 34.09 13.22 -4.85
CA GLY A 23 33.73 11.88 -4.40
C GLY A 23 32.88 11.89 -3.13
N ILE A 24 33.19 12.76 -2.16
CA ILE A 24 32.39 12.91 -0.95
C ILE A 24 31.01 13.49 -1.27
N LEU A 25 30.95 14.51 -2.13
CA LEU A 25 29.69 15.13 -2.54
C LEU A 25 28.79 14.18 -3.32
N THR A 26 29.35 13.37 -4.23
CA THR A 26 28.57 12.40 -5.00
C THR A 26 28.02 11.29 -4.09
N LEU A 27 28.82 10.78 -3.15
CA LEU A 27 28.35 9.81 -2.16
C LEU A 27 27.22 10.39 -1.29
N GLY A 28 27.36 11.65 -0.85
CA GLY A 28 26.32 12.35 -0.12
C GLY A 28 25.03 12.50 -0.93
N ALA A 29 25.14 12.91 -2.19
CA ALA A 29 23.99 13.06 -3.09
C ALA A 29 23.27 11.73 -3.34
N ILE A 30 24.02 10.64 -3.59
CA ILE A 30 23.45 9.30 -3.79
C ILE A 30 22.68 8.86 -2.54
N THR A 31 23.26 9.06 -1.35
CA THR A 31 22.62 8.69 -0.08
C THR A 31 21.30 9.42 0.14
N LEU A 32 21.27 10.73 -0.14
CA LEU A 32 20.04 11.53 -0.04
C LEU A 32 18.96 11.08 -1.03
N ILE A 33 19.35 10.77 -2.27
CA ILE A 33 18.43 10.28 -3.29
C ILE A 33 17.83 8.94 -2.87
N LEU A 34 18.65 8.00 -2.40
CA LEU A 34 18.19 6.69 -1.95
C LEU A 34 17.20 6.80 -0.78
N ASN A 35 17.53 7.61 0.23
CA ASN A 35 16.62 7.85 1.35
C ASN A 35 15.28 8.45 0.91
N THR A 36 15.30 9.35 -0.08
CA THR A 36 14.07 9.95 -0.62
C THR A 36 13.24 8.93 -1.39
N ILE A 37 13.89 8.06 -2.17
CA ILE A 37 13.21 6.97 -2.88
C ILE A 37 12.56 6.01 -1.89
N ASP A 38 13.26 5.63 -0.83
CA ASP A 38 12.73 4.72 0.18
C ASP A 38 11.57 5.35 0.95
N ALA A 39 11.68 6.63 1.34
CA ALA A 39 10.58 7.37 1.97
C ALA A 39 9.35 7.42 1.04
N ASN A 40 9.55 7.69 -0.25
CA ASN A 40 8.46 7.71 -1.23
C ASN A 40 7.82 6.34 -1.41
N ARG A 41 8.61 5.25 -1.41
CA ARG A 41 8.09 3.88 -1.48
C ARG A 41 7.24 3.54 -0.27
N VAL A 42 7.70 3.88 0.94
CA VAL A 42 6.92 3.66 2.17
C VAL A 42 5.62 4.45 2.14
N ASN A 43 5.68 5.73 1.76
CA ASN A 43 4.48 6.57 1.65
C ASN A 43 3.49 6.05 0.62
N LYS A 44 3.98 5.59 -0.54
CA LYS A 44 3.15 4.95 -1.57
C LYS A 44 2.47 3.69 -1.01
N ASN A 45 3.22 2.80 -0.38
CA ASN A 45 2.66 1.57 0.19
C ASN A 45 1.62 1.84 1.28
N LEU A 46 1.82 2.87 2.11
CA LEU A 46 0.84 3.29 3.12
C LEU A 46 -0.44 3.84 2.46
N GLY A 47 -0.29 4.62 1.38
CA GLY A 47 -1.42 5.09 0.58
C GLY A 47 -2.18 3.95 -0.08
N ASP A 48 -1.47 3.01 -0.71
CA ASP A 48 -2.07 1.85 -1.37
C ASP A 48 -2.82 0.97 -0.35
N TYR A 49 -2.24 0.74 0.84
CA TYR A 49 -2.89 0.03 1.93
C TYR A 49 -4.18 0.75 2.39
N ALA A 50 -4.13 2.06 2.60
CA ALA A 50 -5.30 2.83 3.02
C ALA A 50 -6.43 2.77 1.99
N ILE A 51 -6.10 2.81 0.69
CA ILE A 51 -7.09 2.66 -0.38
C ILE A 51 -7.68 1.24 -0.40
N SER A 52 -6.85 0.20 -0.29
CA SER A 52 -7.35 -1.18 -0.19
C SER A 52 -8.25 -1.40 1.03
N ASP A 53 -7.93 -0.80 2.17
CA ASP A 53 -8.73 -0.88 3.40
C ASP A 53 -10.09 -0.19 3.23
N LEU A 54 -10.11 1.02 2.65
CA LEU A 54 -11.36 1.73 2.33
C LEU A 54 -12.25 0.93 1.37
N LYS A 55 -11.66 0.38 0.30
CA LYS A 55 -12.36 -0.50 -0.64
C LYS A 55 -12.95 -1.72 0.07
N ALA A 56 -12.19 -2.34 0.96
CA ALA A 56 -12.65 -3.49 1.73
C ALA A 56 -13.81 -3.14 2.67
N ILE A 57 -13.78 -1.98 3.33
CA ILE A 57 -14.87 -1.51 4.19
C ILE A 57 -16.18 -1.42 3.39
N SER A 58 -16.16 -0.87 2.17
CA SER A 58 -17.35 -0.82 1.32
C SER A 58 -17.90 -2.21 0.99
N CYS A 59 -17.05 -3.20 0.72
CA CYS A 59 -17.50 -4.59 0.54
C CYS A 59 -18.06 -5.20 1.83
N VAL A 60 -17.49 -4.88 2.98
CA VAL A 60 -18.03 -5.35 4.26
C VAL A 60 -19.43 -4.78 4.49
N GLU A 61 -19.62 -3.48 4.27
CA GLU A 61 -20.91 -2.81 4.40
C GLU A 61 -21.95 -3.38 3.43
N GLU A 62 -21.59 -3.57 2.16
CA GLU A 62 -22.48 -4.16 1.16
C GLU A 62 -22.82 -5.61 1.49
N GLY A 63 -21.83 -6.41 1.90
CA GLY A 63 -22.04 -7.79 2.32
C GLY A 63 -23.00 -7.91 3.50
N ILE A 64 -22.81 -7.08 4.54
CA ILE A 64 -23.72 -7.00 5.69
C ILE A 64 -25.10 -6.53 5.25
N LEU A 65 -25.20 -5.55 4.35
CA LEU A 65 -26.47 -5.04 3.85
C LEU A 65 -27.25 -6.13 3.11
N LYS A 66 -26.59 -6.92 2.25
CA LYS A 66 -27.22 -8.05 1.56
C LYS A 66 -27.74 -9.10 2.53
N VAL A 67 -26.94 -9.48 3.52
CA VAL A 67 -27.36 -10.41 4.59
C VAL A 67 -28.51 -9.83 5.42
N LYS A 68 -28.56 -8.52 5.61
CA LYS A 68 -29.64 -7.85 6.34
C LYS A 68 -30.95 -7.77 5.55
N GLN A 69 -30.86 -7.63 4.23
CA GLN A 69 -32.02 -7.63 3.34
C GLN A 69 -32.57 -9.05 3.14
N ASP A 70 -31.69 -10.03 3.06
CA ASP A 70 -32.01 -11.45 3.01
C ASP A 70 -31.07 -12.23 3.93
N ASN A 71 -31.60 -12.66 5.08
CA ASN A 71 -30.86 -13.44 6.07
C ASN A 71 -30.31 -14.77 5.50
N ASN A 72 -30.87 -15.26 4.38
CA ASN A 72 -30.41 -16.47 3.71
C ASN A 72 -29.54 -16.16 2.49
N TYR A 73 -29.10 -14.91 2.32
CA TYR A 73 -28.22 -14.53 1.23
C TYR A 73 -26.93 -15.35 1.29
N THR A 74 -26.64 -16.00 0.17
CA THR A 74 -25.38 -16.70 -0.10
C THR A 74 -24.98 -16.44 -1.53
N GLY A 75 -23.68 -16.29 -1.76
CA GLY A 75 -23.14 -16.09 -3.10
C GLY A 75 -22.14 -14.95 -3.15
N ASN A 76 -21.67 -14.70 -4.36
CA ASN A 76 -20.65 -13.70 -4.63
C ASN A 76 -21.30 -12.37 -4.98
N PHE A 77 -20.62 -11.29 -4.65
CA PHE A 77 -20.97 -9.93 -5.02
C PHE A 77 -19.70 -9.14 -5.30
N ASN A 78 -19.85 -8.09 -6.10
CA ASN A 78 -18.81 -7.09 -6.28
C ASN A 78 -19.39 -5.71 -5.98
N VAL A 79 -18.51 -4.81 -5.56
CA VAL A 79 -18.85 -3.40 -5.38
C VAL A 79 -18.13 -2.62 -6.48
N THR A 80 -18.92 -1.93 -7.29
CA THR A 80 -18.43 -1.04 -8.34
C THR A 80 -18.79 0.40 -7.98
N ILE A 81 -17.80 1.29 -7.97
CA ILE A 81 -17.99 2.73 -7.79
C ILE A 81 -17.46 3.40 -9.06
N ASP A 82 -18.27 4.27 -9.66
CA ASP A 82 -17.94 5.00 -10.90
C ASP A 82 -17.47 4.10 -12.07
N GLY A 83 -17.95 2.86 -12.13
CA GLY A 83 -17.60 1.89 -13.18
C GLY A 83 -16.31 1.13 -12.93
N GLU A 84 -15.60 1.39 -11.83
CA GLU A 84 -14.42 0.65 -11.41
C GLU A 84 -14.76 -0.36 -10.30
N GLU A 85 -14.32 -1.61 -10.48
CA GLU A 85 -14.42 -2.66 -9.47
C GLU A 85 -13.53 -2.33 -8.28
N GLN A 86 -14.17 -2.15 -7.12
CA GLN A 86 -13.50 -1.75 -5.89
C GLN A 86 -13.05 -2.96 -5.08
N CYS A 87 -13.90 -3.98 -5.01
CA CYS A 87 -13.68 -5.17 -4.23
C CYS A 87 -14.69 -6.26 -4.60
N ASP A 88 -14.30 -7.50 -4.29
CA ASP A 88 -15.12 -8.70 -4.39
C ASP A 88 -15.43 -9.21 -3.00
N GLY A 89 -16.62 -9.77 -2.83
CA GLY A 89 -17.00 -10.45 -1.62
C GLY A 89 -17.81 -11.70 -1.89
N SER A 90 -17.83 -12.60 -0.90
CA SER A 90 -18.73 -13.74 -0.91
C SER A 90 -19.32 -13.95 0.47
N VAL A 91 -20.58 -14.40 0.47
CA VAL A 91 -21.26 -14.84 1.68
C VAL A 91 -21.51 -16.34 1.59
N ASN A 92 -20.96 -17.08 2.55
CA ASN A 92 -21.20 -18.50 2.71
C ASN A 92 -22.10 -18.75 3.92
N ASP A 93 -22.93 -19.77 3.82
CA ASP A 93 -23.71 -20.25 4.96
C ASP A 93 -22.86 -21.20 5.84
N LEU A 94 -22.70 -20.87 7.12
CA LEU A 94 -22.07 -21.74 8.12
C LEU A 94 -23.08 -22.63 8.85
N GLY A 95 -24.36 -22.49 8.53
CA GLY A 95 -25.48 -23.19 9.16
C GLY A 95 -26.13 -22.37 10.28
N GLY A 96 -27.44 -22.56 10.44
CA GLY A 96 -28.22 -21.87 11.46
C GLY A 96 -28.24 -20.36 11.25
N GLN A 97 -27.80 -19.61 12.26
CA GLN A 97 -27.79 -18.14 12.31
C GLN A 97 -26.41 -17.53 12.01
N LEU A 98 -25.46 -18.31 11.49
CA LEU A 98 -24.11 -17.83 11.20
C LEU A 98 -23.87 -17.76 9.69
N ARG A 99 -23.32 -16.63 9.25
CA ARG A 99 -22.85 -16.42 7.88
C ARG A 99 -21.37 -16.07 7.90
N GLN A 100 -20.62 -16.55 6.93
CA GLN A 100 -19.24 -16.14 6.70
C GLN A 100 -19.22 -15.14 5.56
N LEU A 101 -18.67 -13.95 5.82
CA LEU A 101 -18.43 -12.92 4.82
C LEU A 101 -16.93 -12.89 4.51
N ILE A 102 -16.55 -13.20 3.28
CA ILE A 102 -15.19 -13.12 2.78
C ILE A 102 -15.10 -11.88 1.90
N VAL A 103 -14.09 -11.03 2.13
CA VAL A 103 -13.87 -9.80 1.38
C VAL A 103 -12.45 -9.78 0.82
N ASN A 104 -12.37 -9.45 -0.46
CA ASN A 104 -11.15 -9.27 -1.22
C ASN A 104 -11.15 -7.87 -1.82
N ALA A 105 -10.16 -7.06 -1.46
CA ALA A 105 -9.93 -5.76 -2.10
C ALA A 105 -8.48 -5.65 -2.53
N SER A 106 -8.21 -5.03 -3.67
CA SER A 106 -6.84 -4.83 -4.14
C SER A 106 -6.62 -3.40 -4.61
N ASN A 107 -5.41 -2.91 -4.40
CA ASN A 107 -4.95 -1.66 -4.96
C ASN A 107 -3.48 -1.75 -5.35
N GLU A 108 -3.21 -1.71 -6.65
CA GLU A 108 -1.86 -1.88 -7.22
C GLU A 108 -1.08 -3.06 -6.63
N SER A 109 -0.25 -2.81 -5.61
CA SER A 109 0.66 -3.79 -4.98
C SER A 109 0.12 -4.35 -3.66
N THR A 110 -1.02 -3.87 -3.18
CA THR A 110 -1.63 -4.30 -1.91
C THR A 110 -2.88 -5.12 -2.15
N ASN A 111 -2.94 -6.28 -1.48
CA ASN A 111 -4.13 -7.13 -1.44
C ASN A 111 -4.63 -7.18 0.01
N PHE A 112 -5.93 -6.98 0.17
CA PHE A 112 -6.64 -7.11 1.41
C PHE A 112 -7.55 -8.33 1.31
N TYR A 113 -7.35 -9.28 2.22
CA TYR A 113 -8.17 -10.48 2.36
C TYR A 113 -8.62 -10.56 3.81
N ARG A 114 -9.93 -10.59 4.06
CA ARG A 114 -10.46 -10.88 5.40
C ARG A 114 -11.72 -11.71 5.34
N GLU A 115 -11.88 -12.50 6.39
CA GLU A 115 -13.09 -13.25 6.67
C GLU A 115 -13.74 -12.68 7.92
N TYR A 116 -15.06 -12.62 7.92
CA TYR A 116 -15.87 -12.18 9.03
C TYR A 116 -16.96 -13.22 9.29
N THR A 117 -17.26 -13.47 10.55
CA THR A 117 -18.45 -14.24 10.94
C THR A 117 -19.53 -13.26 11.37
N ILE A 118 -20.69 -13.35 10.72
CA ILE A 118 -21.88 -12.55 10.99
C ILE A 118 -22.89 -13.45 11.72
N ASP A 119 -23.26 -13.04 12.93
CA ASP A 119 -24.37 -13.62 13.67
C ASP A 119 -25.65 -12.84 13.37
N ILE A 120 -26.57 -13.49 12.65
CA ILE A 120 -27.87 -12.93 12.26
C ILE A 120 -28.96 -13.12 13.32
N SER A 121 -28.65 -13.73 14.46
CA SER A 121 -29.60 -13.93 15.57
C SER A 121 -29.87 -12.64 16.38
N THR A 122 -29.00 -11.63 16.27
CA THR A 122 -29.11 -10.36 17.01
C THR A 122 -29.48 -9.18 16.11
N SER A 123 -30.02 -8.09 16.65
CA SER A 123 -30.19 -6.83 15.91
C SER A 123 -29.68 -5.66 16.76
N PRO A 124 -28.63 -4.93 16.35
CA PRO A 124 -27.83 -5.13 15.13
C PRO A 124 -27.10 -6.49 15.11
N PHE A 125 -26.71 -6.95 13.91
CA PHE A 125 -25.90 -8.16 13.74
C PHE A 125 -24.57 -8.01 14.47
N THR A 126 -24.08 -9.11 15.03
CA THR A 126 -22.74 -9.16 15.61
C THR A 126 -21.76 -9.62 14.54
N VAL A 127 -20.71 -8.84 14.31
CA VAL A 127 -19.66 -9.15 13.33
C VAL A 127 -18.36 -9.43 14.08
N THR A 128 -17.76 -10.58 13.83
CA THR A 128 -16.51 -11.03 14.46
C THR A 128 -15.48 -11.39 13.39
N PHE A 129 -14.20 -11.24 13.74
CA PHE A 129 -13.03 -11.43 12.87
C PHE A 129 -12.15 -12.58 13.36
#